data_AF-F3GNM9-F1
#
_entry.id   AF-F3GNM9-F1
#
_cell.length_a   1.000
_cell.length_b   1.000
_cell.length_c   1.000
_cell.angle_alpha   90.00
_cell.angle_beta   90.00
_cell.angle_gamma   90.00
#
_symmetry.space_group_name_H-M   'P 1'
#
loop_
_entity.id
_entity.type
_entity.pdbx_description
1 polymer ?
#
loop_
_entity_poly.entity_id
_entity_poly.type
_entity_poly.pdbx_seq_one_letter_code
_entity_poly.pdbx_strand_id
1 'polypeptide(L)'
;RIDVLVNNAGILRDKTFANMEDADWDLVYRVHVEGAYKVTHAAWPYLREQNDGRVIFTSSTSGIYGNFGQANYATAKLGLYGLT
;
A
#
# COMPACT_ATOMS: atom_id res chain seq x y z
N ARG A 1 11.52 -2.16 20.23
CA ARG A 1 12.52 -1.97 19.16
C ARG A 1 11.99 -2.59 17.88
N ILE A 2 12.09 -1.90 16.75
CA ILE A 2 11.67 -2.39 15.42
C ILE A 2 12.79 -2.04 14.43
N ASP A 3 13.58 -3.01 13.99
CA ASP A 3 14.71 -2.71 13.09
C ASP A 3 14.25 -2.51 11.64
N VAL A 4 13.30 -3.32 11.18
CA VAL A 4 12.76 -3.25 9.82
C VAL A 4 11.25 -3.46 9.86
N LEU A 5 10.50 -2.56 9.24
CA LEU A 5 9.09 -2.72 8.93
C LEU A 5 8.91 -2.92 7.42
N VAL A 6 8.18 -3.98 7.04
CA VAL A 6 7.85 -4.27 5.64
C VAL A 6 6.35 -4.24 5.42
N ASN A 7 5.85 -3.22 4.75
CA ASN A 7 4.46 -3.09 4.31
C ASN A 7 4.24 -3.93 3.04
N ASN A 8 4.07 -5.24 3.23
CA ASN A 8 3.88 -6.21 2.15
C ASN A 8 2.43 -6.68 1.96
N ALA A 9 1.57 -6.53 2.98
CA ALA A 9 0.19 -7.00 2.91
C ALA A 9 -0.54 -6.40 1.71
N GLY A 10 -1.25 -7.24 0.95
CA GLY A 10 -1.91 -6.82 -0.28
C GLY A 10 -2.86 -7.87 -0.82
N ILE A 11 -3.89 -7.40 -1.53
CA ILE A 11 -4.92 -8.21 -2.20
C ILE A 11 -5.17 -7.70 -3.63
N LEU A 12 -5.87 -8.50 -4.42
CA LEU A 12 -6.37 -8.13 -5.76
C LEU A 12 -7.90 -8.22 -5.82
N ARG A 13 -8.50 -7.31 -6.58
CA ARG A 13 -9.92 -7.29 -6.98
C ARG A 13 -9.97 -6.75 -8.41
N ASP A 14 -9.45 -7.56 -9.32
CA ASP A 14 -9.27 -7.16 -10.70
C ASP A 14 -10.63 -7.14 -11.41
N LYS A 15 -11.00 -5.97 -11.92
CA LYS A 15 -12.18 -5.72 -12.73
C LYS A 15 -11.85 -4.61 -13.72
N THR A 16 -12.45 -4.66 -14.90
CA THR A 16 -12.42 -3.51 -15.80
C THR A 16 -13.00 -2.30 -15.07
N PHE A 17 -12.52 -1.10 -15.39
CA PHE A 17 -12.96 0.12 -14.70
C PHE A 17 -14.49 0.28 -14.72
N ALA A 18 -15.12 -0.05 -15.86
CA ALA A 18 -16.58 0.02 -16.03
C ALA A 18 -17.38 -0.96 -15.14
N ASN A 19 -16.76 -2.08 -14.73
CA ASN A 19 -17.41 -3.09 -13.90
C ASN A 19 -16.94 -3.01 -12.43
N MET A 20 -16.13 -2.01 -12.07
CA MET A 20 -15.59 -1.86 -10.73
C MET A 20 -16.72 -1.51 -9.75
N GLU A 21 -16.79 -2.25 -8.64
CA GLU A 21 -17.68 -1.94 -7.54
C GLU A 21 -16.93 -1.14 -6.48
N ASP A 22 -17.62 -0.19 -5.83
CA ASP A 22 -17.02 0.64 -4.77
C ASP A 22 -16.44 -0.21 -3.64
N ALA A 23 -17.10 -1.32 -3.29
CA ALA A 23 -16.62 -2.23 -2.26
C ALA A 23 -15.27 -2.89 -2.62
N ASP A 24 -15.05 -3.21 -3.90
CA ASP A 24 -13.79 -3.76 -4.39
C ASP A 24 -12.68 -2.69 -4.36
N TRP A 25 -13.01 -1.47 -4.76
CA TRP A 25 -12.11 -0.32 -4.70
C TRP A 25 -11.68 -0.03 -3.25
N ASP A 26 -12.64 0.12 -2.36
CA ASP A 26 -12.43 0.44 -0.95
C ASP A 26 -11.62 -0.64 -0.26
N LEU A 27 -11.93 -1.92 -0.51
CA LEU A 27 -11.20 -3.01 0.12
C LEU A 27 -9.72 -3.03 -0.30
N VAL A 28 -9.43 -2.80 -1.59
CA VAL A 28 -8.05 -2.68 -2.08
C VAL A 28 -7.36 -1.47 -1.46
N TYR A 29 -8.00 -0.29 -1.45
CA TYR A 29 -7.43 0.91 -0.83
C TYR A 29 -7.11 0.70 0.66
N ARG A 30 -8.07 0.15 1.42
CA ARG A 30 -7.94 -0.05 2.87
C ARG A 30 -6.83 -1.02 3.22
N VAL A 31 -6.66 -2.11 2.47
CA VAL A 31 -5.60 -3.09 2.74
C VAL A 31 -4.23 -2.52 2.38
N HIS A 32 -4.09 -1.93 1.19
CA HIS A 32 -2.79 -1.49 0.70
C HIS A 32 -2.37 -0.15 1.30
N VAL A 33 -3.13 0.92 1.07
CA VAL A 33 -2.71 2.29 1.39
C VAL A 33 -2.99 2.62 2.85
N GLU A 34 -4.24 2.49 3.28
CA GLU A 34 -4.62 2.80 4.67
C GLU A 34 -3.91 1.86 5.66
N GLY A 35 -3.84 0.57 5.32
CA GLY A 35 -3.13 -0.45 6.10
C GLY A 35 -1.66 -0.11 6.27
N ALA A 36 -0.94 0.18 5.19
CA ALA A 36 0.47 0.54 5.25
C ALA A 36 0.71 1.83 6.06
N TYR A 37 -0.15 2.84 5.90
CA TYR A 37 -0.11 4.06 6.71
C TYR A 37 -0.27 3.75 8.20
N LYS A 38 -1.31 2.99 8.58
CA LYS A 38 -1.61 2.67 9.98
C LYS A 38 -0.48 1.90 10.65
N VAL A 39 0.07 0.88 9.98
CA VAL A 39 1.18 0.07 10.53
C VAL A 39 2.44 0.92 10.66
N THR A 40 2.76 1.73 9.66
CA THR A 40 3.93 2.62 9.70
C THR A 40 3.80 3.67 10.80
N HIS A 41 2.62 4.29 10.92
CA HIS A 41 2.33 5.27 11.97
C HIS A 41 2.44 4.65 13.37
N ALA A 42 1.95 3.43 13.56
CA ALA A 42 2.07 2.72 14.84
C ALA A 42 3.53 2.36 15.18
N ALA A 43 4.36 2.05 14.19
CA ALA A 43 5.78 1.76 14.37
C ALA A 43 6.64 3.02 14.60
N TRP A 44 6.16 4.19 14.14
CA TRP A 44 6.93 5.43 14.09
C TRP A 44 7.56 5.88 15.41
N PRO A 45 6.86 5.82 16.57
CA PRO A 45 7.47 6.22 17.85
C PRO A 45 8.73 5.41 18.19
N TYR A 46 8.72 4.10 17.92
CA TYR A 46 9.85 3.20 18.20
C TYR A 46 11.04 3.48 17.28
N LEU A 47 10.78 3.70 15.99
CA LEU A 47 11.81 4.04 14.99
C LEU A 47 12.48 5.38 15.35
N ARG A 48 11.68 6.36 15.79
CA ARG A 48 12.17 7.67 16.19
C ARG A 48 12.96 7.63 17.50
N GLU A 49 12.47 6.94 18.52
CA GLU A 49 13.13 6.83 19.83
C GLU A 49 14.50 6.14 19.71
N GLN A 50 14.60 5.10 18.90
CA GLN A 50 15.86 4.36 18.73
C GLN A 50 16.83 5.01 17.72
N ASN A 51 16.41 6.07 17.01
CA ASN A 51 17.17 6.79 15.98
C ASN A 51 17.77 5.90 14.88
N ASP A 52 17.11 4.80 14.57
CA ASP A 52 17.47 3.86 13.50
C ASP A 52 16.24 3.07 13.04
N GLY A 53 16.35 2.40 11.90
CA GLY A 53 15.34 1.50 11.34
C GLY A 53 15.09 1.75 9.86
N ARG A 54 14.39 0.81 9.22
CA ARG A 54 14.01 0.90 7.80
C ARG A 54 12.53 0.60 7.63
N VAL A 55 11.85 1.37 6.77
CA VAL A 55 10.48 1.10 6.33
C VAL A 55 10.51 0.79 4.85
N ILE A 56 9.94 -0.35 4.46
CA ILE A 56 9.90 -0.82 3.07
C ILE A 56 8.44 -0.96 2.66
N PHE A 57 8.10 -0.42 1.49
CA PHE A 57 6.77 -0.54 0.89
C PHE A 57 6.84 -1.39 -0.37
N THR A 58 6.03 -2.45 -0.45
CA THR A 58 5.94 -3.28 -1.65
C THR A 58 5.03 -2.60 -2.68
N SER A 59 5.62 -1.85 -3.62
CA SER A 59 4.92 -1.32 -4.80
C SER A 59 4.82 -2.37 -5.92
N SER A 60 4.47 -1.96 -7.14
CA SER A 60 4.32 -2.83 -8.31
C SER A 60 4.59 -2.06 -9.61
N THR A 61 5.05 -2.75 -10.64
CA THR A 61 5.09 -2.23 -12.02
C THR A 61 3.70 -1.79 -12.49
N SER A 62 2.62 -2.49 -12.10
CA SER A 62 1.24 -2.05 -12.37
C SER A 62 0.94 -0.69 -11.76
N GLY A 63 1.56 -0.32 -10.63
CA GLY A 63 1.40 1.00 -10.04
C GLY A 63 2.10 2.10 -10.85
N ILE A 64 3.26 1.79 -11.41
CA ILE A 64 4.08 2.75 -12.17
C ILE A 64 3.54 2.96 -13.59
N TYR A 65 3.16 1.87 -14.27
CA TYR A 65 2.80 1.89 -15.68
C TYR A 65 1.30 1.71 -15.95
N GLY A 66 0.52 1.40 -14.91
CA GLY A 66 -0.86 0.93 -15.06
C GLY A 66 -0.91 -0.54 -15.52
N ASN A 67 -2.08 -1.16 -15.33
CA ASN A 67 -2.40 -2.45 -15.92
C ASN A 67 -3.92 -2.55 -16.18
N PHE A 68 -4.31 -3.11 -17.32
CA PHE A 68 -5.73 -3.23 -17.68
C PHE A 68 -6.45 -4.13 -16.67
N GLY A 69 -7.62 -3.69 -16.20
CA GLY A 69 -8.39 -4.40 -15.17
C GLY A 69 -7.90 -4.19 -13.72
N GLN A 70 -6.90 -3.33 -13.51
CA GLN A 70 -6.28 -3.12 -12.18
C GLN A 70 -6.28 -1.65 -11.76
N ALA A 71 -7.29 -0.85 -12.11
CA ALA A 71 -7.29 0.58 -11.78
C ALA A 71 -7.15 0.83 -10.26
N ASN A 72 -7.95 0.13 -9.45
CA ASN A 72 -7.86 0.18 -7.97
C ASN A 72 -6.46 -0.20 -7.45
N TYR A 73 -5.93 -1.34 -7.91
CA TYR A 73 -4.65 -1.87 -7.48
C TYR A 73 -3.47 -1.01 -7.93
N ALA A 74 -3.46 -0.56 -9.19
CA ALA A 74 -2.45 0.33 -9.73
C ALA A 74 -2.40 1.65 -8.94
N THR A 75 -3.57 2.28 -8.72
CA THR A 75 -3.67 3.47 -7.87
C THR A 75 -3.13 3.21 -6.47
N ALA A 76 -3.50 2.11 -5.83
CA ALA A 76 -3.01 1.76 -4.50
C ALA A 76 -1.48 1.57 -4.47
N LYS A 77 -0.91 0.87 -5.45
CA LYS A 77 0.54 0.62 -5.52
C LYS A 77 1.35 1.87 -5.82
N LEU A 78 0.83 2.79 -6.64
CA LEU A 78 1.45 4.10 -6.82
C LEU A 78 1.29 4.98 -5.57
N GLY A 79 0.17 4.84 -4.85
CA GLY A 79 -0.02 5.47 -3.55
C GLY A 79 1.04 5.05 -2.52
N LEU A 80 1.43 3.77 -2.51
CA LEU A 80 2.54 3.30 -1.67
C LEU A 80 3.89 3.92 -2.06
N TYR A 81 4.12 4.18 -3.35
CA TYR A 81 5.32 4.91 -3.79
C TYR A 81 5.29 6.35 -3.26
N GLY A 82 4.13 7.03 -3.30
CA GLY A 82 3.97 8.37 -2.75
C GLY A 82 4.07 8.48 -1.22
N LEU A 83 3.94 7.36 -0.48
CA LEU A 83 4.15 7.30 0.97
C LEU A 83 5.63 7.14 1.38
N THR A 84 6.51 6.87 0.41
CA THR A 84 7.96 6.70 0.64
C THR A 84 8.66 8.05 0.58
#